data_AF-A0A6M0LN90-F1
#
_entry.id   AF-A0A6M0LN90-F1
#
_cell.length_a   1.000
_cell.length_b   1.000
_cell.length_c   1.000
_cell.angle_alpha   90.00
_cell.angle_beta   90.00
_cell.angle_gamma   90.00
#
_symmetry.space_group_name_H-M   'P 1'
#
loop_
_entity.id
_entity.type
_entity.pdbx_description
1 polymer ?
#
loop_
_entity_poly.entity_id
_entity_poly.type
_entity_poly.pdbx_seq_one_letter_code
_entity_poly.pdbx_strand_id
1 'polypeptide(L)'
;MDAGNFFGKLFDFSFKEFIALQIVKYFYIIGIVIAGVSALGMIGSGFSTMQDWFLGGLFQVLLSPVAFLLMVVLTRLVLEALIATFRIAENTTKLVENRETER
;
A
#
# COMPACT_ATOMS: atom_id res chain seq x y z
N MET A 1 18.31 -0.21 -18.76
CA MET A 1 17.15 -0.35 -17.85
C MET A 1 17.23 -1.71 -17.21
N ASP A 2 17.79 -1.76 -16.00
CA ASP A 2 18.21 -2.99 -15.30
C ASP A 2 17.05 -3.68 -14.58
N ALA A 3 16.03 -4.12 -15.33
CA ALA A 3 14.92 -4.89 -14.76
C ALA A 3 15.42 -6.16 -14.04
N GLY A 4 16.50 -6.78 -14.52
CA GLY A 4 17.13 -7.93 -13.87
C GLY A 4 17.65 -7.66 -12.45
N ASN A 5 18.08 -6.43 -12.15
CA ASN A 5 18.63 -6.09 -10.84
C ASN A 5 17.53 -5.84 -9.79
N PHE A 6 16.37 -5.31 -10.17
CA PHE A 6 15.24 -5.09 -9.25
C PHE A 6 14.59 -6.40 -8.82
N PHE A 7 14.29 -7.30 -9.76
CA PHE A 7 13.70 -8.60 -9.42
C PHE A 7 14.71 -9.48 -8.65
N GLY A 8 16.00 -9.41 -8.99
CA GLY A 8 17.04 -10.09 -8.21
C GLY A 8 17.10 -9.62 -6.75
N LYS A 9 16.96 -8.31 -6.52
CA LYS A 9 16.88 -7.72 -5.18
C LYS A 9 15.56 -8.06 -4.45
N LEU A 10 14.42 -8.11 -5.15
CA LEU A 10 13.12 -8.48 -4.56
C LEU A 10 13.11 -9.92 -4.01
N PHE A 11 13.79 -10.84 -4.70
CA PHE A 11 13.94 -12.23 -4.28
C PHE A 11 15.25 -12.50 -3.52
N ASP A 12 15.94 -11.45 -3.05
CA ASP A 12 17.09 -11.62 -2.15
C ASP A 12 16.59 -11.94 -0.73
N PHE A 13 16.51 -13.22 -0.41
CA PHE A 13 16.13 -13.73 0.91
C PHE A 13 17.15 -13.40 2.01
N SER A 14 18.30 -12.80 1.67
CA SER A 14 19.30 -12.37 2.66
C SER A 14 18.95 -11.03 3.32
N PHE A 15 18.01 -10.24 2.79
CA PHE A 15 17.59 -8.92 3.30
C PHE A 15 18.73 -7.94 3.62
N LYS A 16 19.88 -8.04 2.92
CA LYS A 16 21.04 -7.19 3.20
C LYS A 16 20.84 -5.73 2.81
N GLU A 17 19.99 -5.44 1.83
CA GLU A 17 19.61 -4.09 1.44
C GLU A 17 18.13 -3.80 1.72
N PHE A 18 17.85 -2.62 2.29
CA PHE A 18 16.49 -2.14 2.49
C PHE A 18 15.90 -1.64 1.17
N ILE A 19 15.23 -2.51 0.42
CA ILE A 19 14.57 -2.16 -0.86
C ILE A 19 13.13 -1.65 -0.63
N ALA A 20 12.68 -1.59 0.62
CA ALA A 20 11.32 -1.22 1.01
C ALA A 20 10.87 0.11 0.39
N LEU A 21 11.73 1.14 0.39
CA LEU A 21 11.44 2.46 -0.20
C LEU A 21 11.28 2.41 -1.73
N GLN A 22 11.93 1.46 -2.41
CA GLN A 22 11.85 1.32 -3.86
C GLN A 22 10.56 0.61 -4.29
N ILE A 23 10.08 -0.35 -3.48
CA ILE A 23 8.91 -1.18 -3.82
C ILE A 23 7.60 -0.54 -3.37
N VAL A 24 7.62 0.37 -2.39
CA VAL A 24 6.41 0.96 -1.78
C VAL A 24 5.43 1.56 -2.80
N LYS A 25 5.93 2.15 -3.89
CA LYS A 25 5.09 2.68 -4.98
C LYS A 25 4.23 1.59 -5.63
N TYR A 26 4.79 0.38 -5.81
CA TYR A 26 4.07 -0.75 -6.42
C TYR A 26 3.03 -1.29 -5.45
N PHE A 27 3.35 -1.38 -4.15
CA PHE A 27 2.36 -1.73 -3.12
C PHE A 27 1.19 -0.75 -3.07
N TYR A 28 1.45 0.55 -3.23
CA TYR A 28 0.38 1.54 -3.28
C TYR A 28 -0.53 1.34 -4.49
N ILE A 29 0.04 1.10 -5.68
CA ILE A 29 -0.72 0.83 -6.90
C ILE A 29 -1.58 -0.43 -6.72
N ILE A 30 -0.99 -1.51 -6.20
CA ILE A 30 -1.71 -2.76 -5.92
C ILE A 30 -2.84 -2.51 -4.92
N GLY A 31 -2.60 -1.74 -3.86
CA GLY A 31 -3.60 -1.38 -2.87
C GLY A 31 -4.79 -0.60 -3.46
N ILE A 32 -4.52 0.36 -4.36
CA ILE A 32 -5.59 1.08 -5.08
C ILE A 32 -6.39 0.12 -5.96
N VAL A 33 -5.72 -0.79 -6.68
CA VAL A 33 -6.39 -1.77 -7.56
C VAL A 33 -7.28 -2.68 -6.72
N ILE A 34 -6.79 -3.21 -5.60
CA ILE A 34 -7.57 -4.03 -4.67
C ILE A 34 -8.77 -3.24 -4.15
N ALA A 35 -8.58 -2.02 -3.68
CA ALA A 35 -9.67 -1.16 -3.22
C ALA A 35 -10.73 -0.95 -4.30
N GLY A 36 -10.31 -0.72 -5.55
CA GLY A 36 -11.21 -0.54 -6.69
C GLY A 36 -12.02 -1.81 -7.00
N VAL A 37 -11.36 -2.96 -7.05
CA VAL A 37 -12.02 -4.25 -7.27
C VAL A 37 -13.00 -4.57 -6.13
N SER A 38 -12.60 -4.33 -4.87
CA SER A 38 -13.49 -4.49 -3.71
C SER A 38 -14.72 -3.59 -3.79
N ALA A 39 -14.56 -2.33 -4.21
CA ALA A 39 -15.67 -1.41 -4.39
C ALA A 39 -16.62 -1.84 -5.51
N LEU A 40 -16.09 -2.30 -6.65
CA LEU A 40 -16.90 -2.87 -7.73
C LEU A 40 -17.66 -4.13 -7.28
N GLY A 41 -17.02 -5.00 -6.49
CA GLY A 41 -17.68 -6.16 -5.89
C GLY A 41 -18.78 -5.77 -4.90
N MET A 42 -18.57 -4.70 -4.13
CA MET A 42 -19.57 -4.14 -3.22
C MET A 42 -20.77 -3.55 -3.96
N ILE A 43 -20.55 -2.90 -5.11
CA ILE A 43 -21.62 -2.43 -5.99
C ILE A 43 -22.41 -3.61 -6.57
N GLY A 44 -21.71 -4.62 -7.11
CA GLY A 44 -22.33 -5.81 -7.69
C GLY A 44 -23.20 -6.56 -6.69
N SER A 45 -22.69 -6.80 -5.48
CA SER A 45 -23.45 -7.40 -4.38
C SER A 45 -24.60 -6.51 -3.91
N GLY A 46 -24.43 -5.19 -3.90
CA GLY A 46 -25.50 -4.24 -3.58
C GLY A 46 -26.72 -4.37 -4.50
N PHE A 47 -26.51 -4.59 -5.81
CA PHE A 47 -27.61 -4.85 -6.75
C PHE A 47 -28.33 -6.16 -6.47
N SER A 48 -27.61 -7.22 -6.07
CA SER A 48 -28.25 -8.47 -5.65
C SER A 48 -29.09 -8.28 -4.38
N THR A 49 -28.57 -7.55 -3.39
CA THR A 49 -29.30 -7.25 -2.15
C THR A 49 -30.57 -6.44 -2.38
N MET A 50 -30.62 -5.58 -3.41
CA MET A 50 -31.83 -4.82 -3.74
C MET A 50 -33.04 -5.69 -4.09
N GLN A 51 -32.83 -6.94 -4.53
CA GLN A 51 -33.91 -7.86 -4.88
C GLN A 51 -34.75 -8.25 -3.65
N ASP A 52 -34.09 -8.46 -2.50
CA ASP A 52 -34.75 -8.82 -1.24
C ASP A 52 -35.03 -7.59 -0.37
N TRP A 53 -34.09 -6.64 -0.35
CA TRP A 53 -34.16 -5.43 0.47
C TRP A 53 -33.58 -4.22 -0.26
N PHE A 54 -34.47 -3.50 -0.95
CA PHE A 54 -34.12 -2.35 -1.78
C PHE A 54 -33.26 -1.30 -1.05
N LEU A 55 -33.70 -0.84 0.14
CA LEU A 55 -33.00 0.21 0.89
C LEU A 55 -31.59 -0.24 1.32
N GLY A 56 -31.42 -1.50 1.71
CA GLY A 56 -30.12 -2.05 2.09
C GLY A 56 -29.15 -2.09 0.92
N GLY A 57 -29.61 -2.60 -0.22
CA GLY A 57 -28.79 -2.63 -1.44
C GLY A 57 -28.43 -1.23 -1.95
N LEU A 58 -29.37 -0.28 -1.90
CA LEU A 58 -29.11 1.13 -2.28
C LEU A 58 -28.06 1.78 -1.37
N PHE A 59 -28.16 1.55 -0.06
CA PHE A 59 -27.16 2.04 0.88
C PHE A 59 -25.77 1.47 0.58
N GLN A 60 -25.68 0.17 0.29
CA GLN A 60 -24.41 -0.49 -0.04
C GLN A 60 -23.76 0.06 -1.31
N VAL A 61 -24.55 0.30 -2.37
CA VAL A 61 -24.04 0.92 -3.61
C VAL A 61 -23.55 2.35 -3.34
N LEU A 62 -24.30 3.16 -2.59
CA LEU A 62 -23.92 4.53 -2.25
C LEU A 62 -22.70 4.60 -1.31
N LEU A 63 -22.51 3.61 -0.43
CA LEU A 63 -21.38 3.57 0.48
C LEU A 63 -20.10 3.04 -0.19
N SER A 64 -20.21 2.33 -1.32
CA SER A 64 -19.07 1.75 -2.00
C SER A 64 -17.97 2.74 -2.42
N PRO A 65 -18.25 3.97 -2.90
CA PRO A 65 -17.20 4.93 -3.23
C PRO A 65 -16.54 5.48 -1.95
N VAL A 66 -17.31 5.60 -0.87
CA VAL A 66 -16.78 6.01 0.44
C VAL A 66 -15.83 4.94 0.98
N ALA A 67 -16.22 3.67 0.89
CA ALA A 67 -15.38 2.53 1.28
C ALA A 67 -14.09 2.46 0.44
N PHE A 68 -14.17 2.72 -0.87
CA PHE A 68 -13.00 2.84 -1.74
C PHE A 68 -12.03 3.91 -1.24
N LEU A 69 -12.51 5.14 -1.02
CA LEU A 69 -11.68 6.26 -0.57
C LEU A 69 -11.05 5.96 0.79
N LEU A 70 -11.81 5.39 1.73
CA LEU A 70 -11.29 4.99 3.03
C LEU A 70 -10.18 3.94 2.90
N MET A 71 -10.37 2.90 2.08
CA MET A 71 -9.34 1.89 1.84
C MET A 71 -8.06 2.48 1.23
N VAL A 72 -8.20 3.41 0.28
CA VAL A 72 -7.05 4.10 -0.33
C VAL A 72 -6.30 4.96 0.70
N VAL A 73 -7.02 5.74 1.51
CA VAL A 73 -6.44 6.58 2.57
C VAL A 73 -5.75 5.73 3.63
N LEU A 74 -6.36 4.64 4.07
CA LEU A 74 -5.77 3.72 5.04
C LEU A 74 -4.51 3.05 4.47
N THR A 75 -4.57 2.59 3.22
CA THR A 75 -3.40 2.05 2.53
C THR A 75 -2.28 3.08 2.50
N ARG A 76 -2.60 4.33 2.14
CA ARG A 76 -1.63 5.43 2.12
C ARG A 76 -0.97 5.64 3.49
N LEU A 77 -1.78 5.72 4.53
CA LEU A 77 -1.32 5.93 5.91
C LEU A 77 -0.37 4.82 6.37
N VAL A 78 -0.72 3.55 6.11
CA VAL A 78 0.13 2.40 6.46
C VAL A 78 1.46 2.45 5.71
N LEU A 79 1.44 2.73 4.41
CA LEU A 79 2.67 2.83 3.61
C LEU A 79 3.55 4.00 4.06
N GLU A 80 2.96 5.14 4.43
CA GLU A 80 3.69 6.29 4.97
C GLU A 80 4.35 5.94 6.31
N ALA A 81 3.65 5.23 7.21
CA ALA A 81 4.22 4.77 8.47
C ALA A 81 5.39 3.78 8.25
N LEU A 82 5.26 2.87 7.29
CA LEU A 82 6.34 1.96 6.90
C LEU A 82 7.55 2.72 6.35
N ILE A 83 7.35 3.64 5.40
CA ILE A 83 8.41 4.49 4.84
C ILE A 83 9.12 5.28 5.95
N ALA A 84 8.36 5.88 6.87
CA ALA A 84 8.92 6.66 7.97
C ALA A 84 9.85 5.80 8.83
N THR A 85 9.45 4.57 9.14
CA THR A 85 10.26 3.61 9.91
C THR A 85 11.57 3.28 9.20
N PHE A 86 11.52 2.94 7.91
CA PHE A 86 12.73 2.65 7.13
C PHE A 86 13.65 3.87 7.00
N ARG A 87 13.09 5.06 6.80
CA ARG A 87 13.88 6.31 6.76
C ARG A 87 14.57 6.61 8.09
N ILE A 88 13.92 6.34 9.21
CA ILE A 88 14.55 6.49 10.54
C ILE A 88 15.74 5.54 10.69
N ALA A 89 15.58 4.28 10.26
CA ALA A 89 16.68 3.30 10.28
C ALA A 89 17.86 3.76 9.42
N GLU A 90 17.61 4.17 8.16
CA GLU A 90 18.65 4.65 7.25
C GLU A 90 19.38 5.89 7.79
N ASN A 91 18.63 6.86 8.32
CA ASN A 91 19.23 8.08 8.88
C ASN A 91 20.09 7.78 10.12
N THR A 92 19.67 6.82 10.95
CA THR A 92 20.45 6.41 12.13
C THR A 92 21.78 5.79 11.71
N THR A 93 21.80 4.95 10.68
CA THR A 93 23.04 4.39 10.12
C THR A 93 23.99 5.48 9.61
N LYS A 94 23.48 6.45 8.85
CA LYS A 94 24.27 7.56 8.31
C LYS A 94 24.88 8.45 9.40
N LEU A 95 24.18 8.66 10.52
CA LEU A 95 24.68 9.46 11.64
C LEU A 95 25.89 8.81 12.33
N VAL A 96 25.96 7.48 12.37
CA VAL A 96 27.11 6.75 12.94
C VAL A 96 28.33 6.86 12.02
N GLU A 97 28.14 6.65 10.72
CA GLU A 97 29.21 6.70 9.71
C GLU A 97 29.86 8.10 9.64
N ASN A 98 29.06 9.17 9.67
CA ASN A 98 29.60 10.53 9.68
C ASN A 98 30.43 10.83 10.93
N ARG A 99 30.03 10.30 12.10
CA ARG A 99 30.77 10.49 13.36
C ARG A 99 32.13 9.78 13.36
N GLU A 100 32.25 8.65 12.65
CA GLU A 100 33.52 7.94 12.50
C GLU A 100 34.47 8.65 11.53
N THR A 101 33.92 9.31 10.51
CA THR A 101 34.72 10.06 9.52
C THR A 101 35.28 11.37 10.08
N GLU A 102 34.63 11.95 11.10
CA GLU A 102 35.08 13.16 11.79
C GLU A 102 36.14 12.90 12.89
N ARG A 103 36.46 11.63 13.19
CA ARG A 103 37.50 11.24 14.16
C ARG A 103 38.82 10.88 13.48
#